data_AF-A0A2N0R5N2-F1
#
_entry.id   AF-A0A2N0R5N2-F1
#
_cell.length_a   1.000
_cell.length_b   1.000
_cell.length_c   1.000
_cell.angle_alpha   90.00
_cell.angle_beta   90.00
_cell.angle_gamma   90.00
#
_symmetry.space_group_name_H-M   'P 1'
#
loop_
_entity.id
_entity.type
_entity.pdbx_description
1 polymer ?
#
loop_
_entity_poly.entity_id
_entity_poly.type
_entity_poly.pdbx_seq_one_letter_code
_entity_poly.pdbx_strand_id
1 'polypeptide(L)'
;MALWHLEVGIDNLLESVVDMAMIIEPTKDDLVVHTVSPYCPVPDMFIPHKYQNIIPPNPLFDDNDSFITPRSREWFTFMYNLEKNMSQEDRAIAIEAKVYEKHVDLRRLLEDNERERPKKEQDAIIQARDEVQRLKNVQQALYHGTTPKYLPWRTGLSNKLTSYFIVINLANETFAFIIIKHVLSRQGCSIVTKVL
;
A
#
# COMPACT_ATOMS: atom_id res chain seq x y z
N MET A 1 -20.89 28.30 100.80
CA MET A 1 -20.30 27.55 99.66
C MET A 1 -21.47 26.79 99.03
N ALA A 2 -21.97 27.25 97.87
CA ALA A 2 -21.81 26.59 96.56
C ALA A 2 -22.41 25.17 96.55
N LEU A 3 -23.24 24.70 95.62
CA LEU A 3 -23.72 25.15 94.31
C LEU A 3 -24.93 24.24 93.97
N TRP A 4 -26.07 24.82 93.63
CA TRP A 4 -26.99 24.47 92.54
C TRP A 4 -27.18 23.02 92.02
N HIS A 5 -28.46 22.59 92.05
CA HIS A 5 -29.24 21.85 91.05
C HIS A 5 -28.56 21.32 89.78
N LEU A 6 -28.81 20.04 89.42
CA LEU A 6 -29.70 19.61 88.30
C LEU A 6 -29.60 18.07 88.12
N GLU A 7 -30.60 17.31 88.55
CA GLU A 7 -30.89 15.99 87.95
C GLU A 7 -31.91 16.26 86.83
N VAL A 8 -31.44 16.28 85.57
CA VAL A 8 -32.31 16.43 84.40
C VAL A 8 -32.56 15.05 83.81
N GLY A 9 -33.82 14.65 83.89
CA GLY A 9 -34.35 13.41 83.34
C GLY A 9 -34.14 13.30 81.84
N ILE A 10 -33.97 12.05 81.43
CA ILE A 10 -33.70 11.57 80.06
C ILE A 10 -34.97 11.61 79.19
N ASP A 11 -36.00 12.32 79.64
CA ASP A 11 -37.35 12.26 79.08
C ASP A 11 -37.58 13.31 77.96
N ASN A 12 -36.66 14.28 77.80
CA ASN A 12 -36.79 15.38 76.85
C ASN A 12 -35.93 15.26 75.58
N LEU A 13 -35.21 14.15 75.39
CA LEU A 13 -34.46 13.90 74.14
C LEU A 13 -35.27 13.14 73.08
N LEU A 14 -36.41 12.54 73.47
CA LEU A 14 -37.30 11.87 72.52
C LEU A 14 -38.31 12.85 71.89
N GLU A 15 -38.70 13.93 72.57
CA GLU A 15 -39.60 14.96 72.00
C GLU A 15 -38.89 15.91 71.01
N SER A 16 -37.56 16.07 71.10
CA SER A 16 -36.79 16.93 70.18
C SER A 16 -36.48 16.28 68.83
N VAL A 17 -36.56 14.96 68.69
CA VAL A 17 -36.35 14.27 67.39
C VAL A 17 -37.65 14.27 66.57
N VAL A 18 -38.80 14.36 67.24
CA VAL A 18 -40.13 14.32 66.61
C VAL A 18 -40.42 15.62 65.83
N ASP A 19 -39.84 16.76 66.22
CA ASP A 19 -40.05 18.05 65.54
C ASP A 19 -39.13 18.31 64.33
N MET A 20 -38.17 17.43 64.03
CA MET A 20 -37.36 17.47 62.80
C MET A 20 -37.90 16.56 61.69
N ALA A 21 -38.97 15.79 61.96
CA ALA A 21 -39.72 15.06 60.95
C ALA A 21 -40.72 15.98 60.22
N MET A 22 -40.20 17.11 59.72
CA MET A 22 -40.90 17.94 58.77
C MET A 22 -40.94 17.19 57.44
N ILE A 23 -42.13 16.66 57.12
CA ILE A 23 -42.74 16.61 55.78
C ILE A 23 -41.88 15.96 54.69
N ILE A 24 -42.12 14.67 54.42
CA ILE A 24 -42.51 14.21 53.08
C ILE A 24 -43.54 13.08 53.31
N GLU A 25 -44.82 13.44 53.46
CA GLU A 25 -45.85 12.52 52.98
C GLU A 25 -45.53 12.27 51.50
N PRO A 26 -45.54 11.02 50.98
CA PRO A 26 -45.52 10.85 49.54
C PRO A 26 -46.82 11.46 49.01
N THR A 27 -46.74 12.73 48.60
CA THR A 27 -47.84 13.43 47.95
C THR A 27 -48.27 12.55 46.80
N LYS A 28 -49.52 12.13 46.85
CA LYS A 28 -50.18 11.21 45.93
C LYS A 28 -50.39 11.81 44.53
N ASP A 29 -49.66 12.88 44.23
CA ASP A 29 -49.78 13.75 43.06
C ASP A 29 -48.38 13.95 42.47
N ASP A 30 -47.90 12.93 41.80
CA ASP A 30 -47.14 13.09 40.55
C ASP A 30 -47.37 11.87 39.65
N LEU A 31 -48.59 11.32 39.68
CA LEU A 31 -49.07 10.51 38.58
C LEU A 31 -49.23 11.47 37.40
N VAL A 32 -48.18 11.63 36.60
CA VAL A 32 -48.29 12.13 35.23
C VAL A 32 -49.21 11.17 34.50
N VAL A 33 -50.51 11.46 34.52
CA VAL A 33 -51.50 10.71 33.75
C VAL A 33 -51.23 11.04 32.30
N HIS A 34 -50.47 10.16 31.63
CA HIS A 34 -50.34 10.20 30.19
C HIS A 34 -51.74 10.02 29.59
N THR A 35 -52.33 11.10 29.10
CA THR A 35 -53.65 11.11 28.44
C THR A 35 -53.61 10.45 27.07
N VAL A 36 -52.41 10.12 26.58
CA VAL A 36 -52.17 9.51 25.27
C VAL A 36 -51.75 8.07 25.47
N SER A 37 -52.38 7.15 24.73
CA SER A 37 -51.96 5.75 24.69
C SER A 37 -50.47 5.64 24.32
N PRO A 38 -49.70 4.75 24.97
CA PRO A 38 -48.34 4.45 24.55
C PRO A 38 -48.27 4.12 23.06
N TYR A 39 -47.24 4.62 22.39
CA TYR A 39 -47.01 4.32 20.98
C TYR A 39 -46.80 2.81 20.80
N CYS A 40 -47.65 2.18 19.98
CA CYS A 40 -47.49 0.79 19.60
C CYS A 40 -46.87 0.74 18.18
N PRO A 41 -45.56 0.46 18.05
CA PRO A 41 -44.87 0.51 16.76
C PRO A 41 -45.38 -0.56 15.79
N VAL A 42 -45.84 -1.70 16.30
CA VAL A 42 -46.39 -2.79 15.49
C VAL A 42 -47.92 -2.74 15.58
N PRO A 43 -48.60 -2.08 14.63
CA PRO A 43 -50.05 -2.00 14.67
C PRO A 43 -50.68 -3.38 14.41
N ASP A 44 -51.78 -3.67 15.10
CA ASP A 44 -52.53 -4.94 15.03
C ASP A 44 -53.27 -5.08 13.69
N MET A 45 -52.51 -5.35 12.61
CA MET A 45 -53.01 -5.61 11.26
C MET A 45 -51.99 -6.35 10.38
N PHE A 46 -52.42 -6.66 9.16
CA PHE A 46 -51.53 -7.14 8.11
C PHE A 46 -50.52 -6.07 7.68
N ILE A 47 -49.25 -6.29 7.99
CA ILE A 47 -48.11 -5.50 7.51
C ILE A 47 -47.35 -6.35 6.49
N PRO A 48 -47.17 -5.86 5.24
CA PRO A 48 -46.34 -6.54 4.25
C PRO A 48 -44.95 -6.88 4.81
N HIS A 49 -44.45 -8.09 4.53
CA HIS A 49 -43.17 -8.57 5.06
C HIS A 49 -42.00 -7.60 4.85
N LYS A 50 -41.98 -6.93 3.68
CA LYS A 50 -40.97 -5.92 3.33
C LYS A 50 -40.92 -4.70 4.25
N TYR A 51 -41.99 -4.42 5.00
CA TYR A 51 -42.06 -3.30 5.95
C TYR A 51 -41.80 -3.73 7.40
N GLN A 52 -41.89 -5.03 7.74
CA GLN A 52 -41.82 -5.51 9.13
C GLN A 52 -40.48 -5.21 9.81
N ASN A 53 -39.38 -5.31 9.07
CA ASN A 53 -38.02 -5.10 9.61
C ASN A 53 -37.59 -3.63 9.62
N ILE A 54 -38.36 -2.74 8.99
CA ILE A 54 -38.02 -1.32 8.86
C ILE A 54 -39.00 -0.42 9.62
N ILE A 55 -39.88 -1.00 10.46
CA ILE A 55 -40.78 -0.24 11.32
C ILE A 55 -39.94 0.56 12.33
N PRO A 56 -40.06 1.90 12.35
CA PRO A 56 -39.35 2.71 13.30
C PRO A 56 -39.76 2.38 14.75
N PRO A 57 -38.79 2.26 15.68
CA PRO A 57 -39.12 2.04 17.09
C PRO A 57 -39.73 3.27 17.76
N ASN A 58 -39.52 4.46 17.17
CA ASN A 58 -39.99 5.74 17.68
C ASN A 58 -41.21 6.24 16.89
N PRO A 59 -42.07 7.08 17.50
CA PRO A 59 -43.16 7.78 16.80
C PRO A 59 -42.66 8.54 15.57
N LEU A 60 -43.46 8.51 14.50
CA LEU A 60 -43.19 9.26 13.28
C LEU A 60 -43.93 10.59 13.30
N PHE A 61 -43.28 11.63 12.80
CA PHE A 61 -43.82 12.98 12.65
C PHE A 61 -43.63 13.42 11.20
N ASP A 62 -44.57 14.22 10.70
CA ASP A 62 -44.43 14.88 9.40
C ASP A 62 -43.57 16.15 9.49
N ASP A 63 -43.37 16.83 8.36
CA ASP A 63 -42.59 18.07 8.30
C ASP A 63 -43.21 19.22 9.14
N ASN A 64 -44.49 19.10 9.52
CA ASN A 64 -45.21 20.03 10.38
C ASN A 64 -45.25 19.57 11.86
N ASP A 65 -44.40 18.62 12.24
CA ASP A 65 -44.31 18.04 13.57
C ASP A 65 -45.62 17.38 14.05
N SER A 66 -46.48 16.98 13.11
CA SER A 66 -47.74 16.28 13.39
C SER A 66 -47.52 14.78 13.41
N PHE A 67 -48.06 14.12 14.43
CA PHE A 67 -47.93 12.68 14.60
C PHE A 67 -48.54 11.91 13.43
N ILE A 68 -47.70 11.15 12.72
CA ILE A 68 -48.13 10.26 11.65
C ILE A 68 -48.73 9.02 12.30
N THR A 69 -50.05 8.93 12.24
CA THR A 69 -50.78 7.80 12.81
C THR A 69 -50.40 6.51 12.06
N PRO A 70 -49.92 5.45 12.75
CA PRO A 70 -49.75 4.14 12.14
C PRO A 70 -51.05 3.71 11.45
N ARG A 71 -50.95 2.99 10.32
CA ARG A 71 -52.09 2.65 9.42
C ARG A 71 -52.57 3.79 8.50
N SER A 72 -52.16 5.03 8.73
CA SER A 72 -52.52 6.11 7.81
C SER A 72 -51.86 5.90 6.44
N ARG A 73 -52.42 6.55 5.41
CA ARG A 73 -51.79 6.62 4.09
C ARG A 73 -50.38 7.20 4.18
N GLU A 74 -50.20 8.25 4.98
CA GLU A 74 -48.91 8.90 5.19
C GLU A 74 -47.88 7.95 5.78
N TRP A 75 -48.28 7.11 6.73
CA TRP A 75 -47.40 6.07 7.28
C TRP A 75 -46.91 5.11 6.20
N PHE A 76 -47.80 4.62 5.32
CA PHE A 76 -47.39 3.74 4.23
C PHE A 76 -46.48 4.44 3.21
N THR A 77 -46.71 5.73 2.94
CA THR A 77 -45.84 6.54 2.07
C THR A 77 -44.44 6.67 2.66
N PHE A 78 -44.34 6.96 3.97
CA PHE A 78 -43.08 7.03 4.68
C PHE A 78 -42.32 5.70 4.62
N MET A 79 -42.99 4.60 4.95
CA MET A 79 -42.40 3.25 4.94
C MET A 79 -41.92 2.84 3.55
N TYR A 80 -42.67 3.19 2.50
CA TYR A 80 -42.26 2.95 1.12
C TYR A 80 -40.98 3.72 0.73
N ASN A 81 -40.89 5.00 1.10
CA ASN A 81 -39.71 5.80 0.84
C ASN A 81 -38.50 5.28 1.63
N LEU A 82 -38.72 4.86 2.88
CA LEU A 82 -37.68 4.25 3.72
C LEU A 82 -37.13 2.96 3.11
N GLU A 83 -38.00 2.04 2.69
CA GLU A 83 -37.62 0.80 1.98
C GLU A 83 -36.78 1.11 0.74
N LYS A 84 -37.23 2.08 -0.07
CA LYS A 84 -36.57 2.47 -1.31
C LYS A 84 -35.17 3.05 -1.04
N ASN A 85 -35.03 3.90 -0.04
CA ASN A 85 -33.77 4.54 0.32
C ASN A 85 -32.77 3.50 0.85
N MET A 86 -33.19 2.62 1.76
CA MET A 86 -32.34 1.53 2.24
C MET A 86 -31.87 0.62 1.10
N SER A 87 -32.75 0.28 0.15
CA SER A 87 -32.38 -0.51 -1.02
C SER A 87 -31.36 0.23 -1.92
N GLN A 88 -31.42 1.55 -2.00
CA GLN A 88 -30.44 2.35 -2.75
C GLN A 88 -29.09 2.39 -2.03
N GLU A 89 -29.07 2.53 -0.71
CA GLU A 89 -27.87 2.48 0.11
C GLU A 89 -27.18 1.12 0.02
N ASP A 90 -27.92 0.02 0.15
CA ASP A 90 -27.40 -1.34 -0.02
C ASP A 90 -26.76 -1.53 -1.41
N ARG A 91 -27.40 -0.99 -2.45
CA ARG A 91 -26.86 -1.00 -3.82
C ARG A 91 -25.60 -0.15 -3.93
N ALA A 92 -25.56 1.01 -3.30
CA ALA A 92 -24.38 1.88 -3.30
C ALA A 92 -23.19 1.21 -2.60
N ILE A 93 -23.42 0.60 -1.44
CA ILE A 93 -22.42 -0.19 -0.69
C ILE A 93 -21.90 -1.35 -1.55
N ALA A 94 -22.80 -2.08 -2.22
CA ALA A 94 -22.41 -3.18 -3.09
C ALA A 94 -21.59 -2.72 -4.31
N ILE A 95 -21.89 -1.55 -4.87
CA ILE A 95 -21.11 -0.94 -5.96
C ILE A 95 -19.74 -0.52 -5.44
N GLU A 96 -19.68 0.15 -4.29
CA GLU A 96 -18.43 0.60 -3.68
C GLU A 96 -17.51 -0.57 -3.35
N ALA A 97 -18.04 -1.66 -2.79
CA ALA A 97 -17.28 -2.89 -2.53
C ALA A 97 -16.65 -3.46 -3.80
N LYS A 98 -17.40 -3.49 -4.92
CA LYS A 98 -16.88 -3.94 -6.23
C LYS A 98 -15.81 -3.00 -6.79
N VAL A 99 -16.02 -1.69 -6.64
CA VAL A 99 -15.03 -0.69 -7.06
C VAL A 99 -13.74 -0.85 -6.26
N TYR A 100 -13.84 -1.05 -4.95
CA TYR A 100 -12.71 -1.30 -4.07
C TYR A 100 -11.96 -2.58 -4.47
N GLU A 101 -12.66 -3.69 -4.68
CA GLU A 101 -12.07 -4.96 -5.14
C GLU A 101 -11.29 -4.76 -6.45
N LYS A 102 -11.90 -4.09 -7.43
CA LYS A 102 -11.24 -3.76 -8.70
C LYS A 102 -10.01 -2.87 -8.52
N HIS A 103 -10.03 -1.92 -7.58
CA HIS A 103 -8.89 -1.08 -7.27
C HIS A 103 -7.74 -1.87 -6.62
N VAL A 104 -8.05 -2.85 -5.77
CA VAL A 104 -7.05 -3.74 -5.17
C VAL A 104 -6.38 -4.59 -6.25
N ASP A 105 -7.16 -5.18 -7.16
CA ASP A 105 -6.61 -5.99 -8.25
C ASP A 105 -5.77 -5.15 -9.21
N LEU A 106 -6.23 -3.96 -9.58
CA LEU A 106 -5.48 -3.05 -10.43
C LEU A 106 -4.16 -2.63 -9.77
N ARG A 107 -4.16 -2.38 -8.46
CA ARG A 107 -2.95 -2.07 -7.70
C ARG A 107 -1.95 -3.22 -7.74
N ARG A 108 -2.39 -4.46 -7.50
CA ARG A 108 -1.53 -5.65 -7.58
C ARG A 108 -0.91 -5.80 -8.97
N LEU A 109 -1.71 -5.65 -10.03
CA LEU A 109 -1.21 -5.74 -11.41
C LEU A 109 -0.16 -4.67 -11.72
N LEU A 110 -0.34 -3.45 -11.22
CA LEU A 110 0.65 -2.38 -11.39
C LEU A 110 1.95 -2.70 -10.67
N GLU A 111 1.87 -3.16 -9.42
CA GLU A 111 3.05 -3.57 -8.64
C GLU A 111 3.82 -4.72 -9.31
N ASP A 112 3.11 -5.72 -9.84
CA ASP A 112 3.74 -6.85 -10.54
C ASP A 112 4.39 -6.38 -11.86
N ASN A 113 3.73 -5.50 -12.61
CA ASN A 113 4.33 -4.89 -13.80
C ASN A 113 5.59 -4.09 -13.45
N GLU A 114 5.57 -3.28 -12.39
CA GLU A 114 6.73 -2.52 -11.93
C GLU A 114 7.89 -3.42 -11.51
N ARG A 115 7.61 -4.56 -10.88
CA ARG A 115 8.63 -5.57 -10.51
C ARG A 115 9.22 -6.27 -11.72
N GLU A 116 8.42 -6.53 -12.75
CA GLU A 116 8.86 -7.20 -13.97
C GLU A 116 9.61 -6.29 -14.94
N ARG A 117 9.26 -5.00 -14.99
CA ARG A 117 9.89 -4.00 -15.84
C ARG A 117 11.43 -4.02 -15.82
N PRO A 118 12.10 -3.92 -14.65
CA PRO A 118 13.56 -3.88 -14.62
C PRO A 118 14.18 -5.19 -15.12
N LYS A 119 13.54 -6.35 -14.88
CA LYS A 119 14.01 -7.64 -15.40
C LYS A 119 13.94 -7.67 -16.92
N LYS A 120 12.79 -7.31 -17.50
CA LYS A 120 12.59 -7.23 -18.96
C LYS A 120 13.57 -6.25 -19.61
N GLU A 121 13.80 -5.11 -18.97
CA GLU A 121 14.75 -4.10 -19.44
C GLU A 121 16.19 -4.61 -19.38
N GLN A 122 16.58 -5.25 -18.28
CA GLN A 122 17.91 -5.83 -18.12
C GLN A 122 18.17 -6.97 -19.11
N ASP A 123 17.18 -7.84 -19.34
CA ASP A 123 17.26 -8.91 -20.33
C ASP A 123 17.37 -8.34 -21.75
N ALA A 124 16.62 -7.28 -22.07
CA ALA A 124 16.72 -6.59 -23.36
C ALA A 124 18.11 -5.94 -23.56
N ILE A 125 18.71 -5.37 -22.50
CA ILE A 125 20.07 -4.82 -22.55
C ILE A 125 21.10 -5.93 -22.80
N ILE A 126 20.98 -7.07 -22.11
CA ILE A 126 21.86 -8.22 -22.31
C ILE A 126 21.75 -8.73 -23.75
N GLN A 127 20.52 -8.89 -24.26
CA GLN A 127 20.29 -9.34 -25.63
C GLN A 127 20.87 -8.35 -26.65
N ALA A 128 20.68 -7.05 -26.47
CA ALA A 128 21.25 -6.03 -27.35
C ALA A 128 22.78 -6.04 -27.31
N ARG A 129 23.38 -6.21 -26.13
CA ARG A 129 24.83 -6.35 -25.97
C ARG A 129 25.37 -7.57 -26.71
N ASP A 130 24.71 -8.72 -26.54
CA ASP A 130 25.10 -9.97 -27.19
C ASP A 130 25.00 -9.86 -28.70
N GLU A 131 23.97 -9.20 -29.22
CA GLU A 131 23.81 -8.98 -30.66
C GLU A 131 24.90 -8.05 -31.21
N VAL A 132 25.18 -6.93 -30.54
CA VAL A 132 26.30 -6.06 -30.92
C VAL A 132 27.63 -6.83 -30.92
N GLN A 133 27.85 -7.70 -29.93
CA GLN A 133 29.04 -8.54 -29.87
C GLN A 133 29.08 -9.57 -31.01
N ARG A 134 27.95 -10.19 -31.35
CA ARG A 134 27.82 -11.11 -32.49
C ARG A 134 28.17 -10.40 -33.79
N LEU A 135 27.63 -9.22 -34.04
CA LEU A 135 27.93 -8.43 -35.24
C LEU A 135 29.41 -8.05 -35.33
N LYS A 136 30.02 -7.63 -34.21
CA LYS A 136 31.47 -7.39 -34.14
C LYS A 136 32.28 -8.64 -34.49
N ASN A 137 31.91 -9.80 -33.93
CA ASN A 137 32.58 -11.06 -34.22
C ASN A 137 32.41 -11.46 -35.69
N VAL A 138 31.25 -11.21 -36.30
CA VAL A 138 30.99 -11.46 -37.73
C VAL A 138 31.88 -10.57 -38.59
N GLN A 139 31.93 -9.26 -38.31
CA GLN A 139 32.77 -8.33 -39.05
C GLN A 139 34.26 -8.68 -38.93
N GLN A 140 34.71 -9.04 -37.73
CA GLN A 140 36.10 -9.46 -37.50
C GLN A 140 36.43 -10.78 -38.21
N ALA A 141 35.49 -11.72 -38.22
CA ALA A 141 35.65 -12.98 -38.95
C ALA A 141 35.76 -12.75 -40.46
N LEU A 142 34.93 -11.87 -41.02
CA LEU A 142 34.99 -11.47 -42.42
C LEU A 142 36.33 -10.83 -42.78
N TYR A 143 36.83 -9.90 -41.96
CA TYR A 143 38.15 -9.27 -42.15
C TYR A 143 39.28 -10.29 -42.19
N HIS A 144 39.27 -11.27 -41.27
CA HIS A 144 40.28 -12.31 -41.28
C HIS A 144 40.03 -13.39 -42.34
N GLY A 145 38.91 -13.39 -43.06
CA GLY A 145 38.58 -14.43 -44.05
C GLY A 145 38.21 -15.78 -43.42
N THR A 146 37.53 -15.76 -42.27
CA THR A 146 37.12 -16.93 -41.48
C THR A 146 35.65 -16.86 -41.10
N THR A 147 35.15 -17.92 -40.46
CA THR A 147 33.82 -17.89 -39.83
C THR A 147 33.93 -17.51 -38.35
N PRO A 148 32.88 -16.90 -37.74
CA PRO A 148 32.88 -16.49 -36.33
C PRO A 148 33.23 -17.63 -35.36
N LYS A 149 32.81 -18.86 -35.69
CA LYS A 149 33.11 -20.07 -34.92
C LYS A 149 34.62 -20.31 -34.74
N TYR A 150 35.42 -20.05 -35.77
CA TYR A 150 36.87 -20.26 -35.75
C TYR A 150 37.67 -18.98 -35.50
N LEU A 151 36.99 -17.85 -35.23
CA LEU A 151 37.64 -16.56 -34.99
C LEU A 151 38.66 -16.61 -33.85
N PRO A 152 38.37 -17.15 -32.64
CA PRO A 152 39.33 -17.15 -31.54
C PRO A 152 40.61 -17.93 -31.84
N TRP A 153 40.47 -19.04 -32.58
CA TRP A 153 41.60 -19.84 -32.99
C TRP A 153 42.46 -19.10 -34.04
N ARG A 154 41.82 -18.45 -35.02
CA ARG A 154 42.52 -17.71 -36.08
C ARG A 154 43.22 -16.47 -35.55
N THR A 155 42.61 -15.71 -34.64
CA THR A 155 43.22 -14.54 -34.00
C THR A 155 44.40 -14.96 -33.11
N GLY A 156 44.25 -16.04 -32.33
CA GLY A 156 45.33 -16.59 -31.51
C GLY A 156 46.55 -17.02 -32.32
N LEU A 157 46.34 -17.67 -33.46
CA LEU A 157 47.43 -18.03 -34.38
C LEU A 157 48.06 -16.79 -35.01
N SER A 158 47.25 -15.85 -35.52
CA SER A 158 47.75 -14.61 -36.10
C SER A 158 48.62 -13.85 -35.11
N ASN A 159 48.18 -13.69 -33.86
CA ASN A 159 48.93 -12.99 -32.84
C ASN A 159 50.26 -13.67 -32.50
N LYS A 160 50.26 -15.02 -32.42
CA LYS A 160 51.49 -15.79 -32.22
C LYS A 160 52.48 -15.59 -33.36
N LEU A 161 52.02 -15.70 -34.61
CA LEU A 161 52.87 -15.50 -35.79
C LEU A 161 53.43 -14.07 -35.86
N THR A 162 52.60 -13.06 -35.61
CA THR A 162 53.05 -11.67 -35.53
C THR A 162 54.09 -11.48 -34.43
N SER A 163 53.91 -12.10 -33.26
CA SER A 163 54.88 -12.04 -32.16
C SER A 163 56.22 -12.66 -32.55
N TYR A 164 56.23 -13.84 -33.17
CA TYR A 164 57.46 -14.46 -33.66
C TYR A 164 58.15 -13.60 -34.72
N PHE A 165 57.40 -13.02 -35.65
CA PHE A 165 57.94 -12.14 -36.68
C PHE A 165 58.61 -10.91 -36.07
N ILE A 166 57.99 -10.27 -35.08
CA ILE A 166 58.58 -9.13 -34.36
C ILE A 166 59.89 -9.53 -33.66
N VAL A 167 59.90 -10.67 -32.96
CA VAL A 167 61.09 -11.16 -32.26
C VAL A 167 62.24 -11.47 -33.23
N ILE A 168 61.94 -12.10 -34.37
CA ILE A 168 62.93 -12.42 -35.40
C ILE A 168 63.53 -11.13 -36.00
N ASN A 169 62.70 -10.14 -36.32
CA ASN A 169 63.19 -8.87 -36.85
C ASN A 169 64.07 -8.14 -35.84
N LEU A 170 63.67 -8.07 -34.57
CA LEU A 170 64.47 -7.46 -33.51
C LEU A 170 65.81 -8.20 -33.33
N ALA A 171 65.80 -9.52 -33.34
CA ALA A 171 67.03 -10.32 -33.29
C ALA A 171 67.94 -10.01 -34.48
N ASN A 172 67.40 -9.98 -35.71
CA ASN A 172 68.17 -9.66 -36.91
C ASN A 172 68.78 -8.26 -36.85
N GLU A 173 68.05 -7.26 -36.37
CA GLU A 173 68.58 -5.89 -36.16
C GLU A 173 69.73 -5.88 -35.14
N THR A 174 69.58 -6.58 -34.01
CA THR A 174 70.67 -6.70 -33.02
C THR A 174 71.89 -7.43 -33.57
N PHE A 175 71.70 -8.50 -34.35
CA PHE A 175 72.79 -9.22 -35.01
C PHE A 175 73.51 -8.34 -36.03
N ALA A 176 72.78 -7.59 -36.86
CA ALA A 176 73.35 -6.64 -37.80
C ALA A 176 74.19 -5.57 -37.07
N PHE A 177 73.68 -5.02 -35.96
CA PHE A 177 74.40 -4.05 -35.14
C PHE A 177 75.70 -4.63 -34.55
N ILE A 178 75.66 -5.87 -34.04
CA ILE A 178 76.85 -6.57 -33.51
C ILE A 178 77.90 -6.77 -34.60
N ILE A 179 77.49 -7.20 -35.80
CA ILE A 179 78.38 -7.41 -36.94
C ILE A 179 79.02 -6.08 -37.37
N ILE A 180 78.23 -5.02 -37.51
CA ILE A 180 78.72 -3.68 -37.87
C ILE A 180 79.72 -3.17 -36.83
N LYS A 181 79.42 -3.32 -35.53
CA LYS A 181 80.33 -2.96 -34.44
C LYS A 181 81.64 -3.76 -34.49
N HIS A 182 81.57 -5.05 -34.78
CA HIS A 182 82.74 -5.91 -34.89
C HIS A 182 83.63 -5.54 -36.08
N VAL A 183 83.04 -5.29 -37.25
CA VAL A 183 83.76 -4.86 -38.46
C VAL A 183 84.42 -3.50 -38.26
N LEU A 184 83.69 -2.52 -37.71
CA LEU A 184 84.23 -1.19 -37.43
C LEU A 184 85.35 -1.22 -36.39
N SER A 185 85.23 -2.06 -35.35
CA SER A 185 86.30 -2.26 -34.36
C SER A 185 87.57 -2.85 -34.97
N ARG A 186 87.46 -3.74 -35.97
CA ARG A 186 88.63 -4.29 -36.69
C ARG A 186 89.32 -3.29 -37.62
N GLN A 187 88.57 -2.31 -38.11
CA GLN A 187 89.08 -1.21 -38.94
C GLN A 187 89.70 -0.07 -38.09
N GLY A 188 89.71 -0.20 -36.75
CA GLY A 188 90.23 0.83 -35.84
C GLY A 188 89.25 1.98 -35.55
N CYS A 189 88.01 1.90 -36.03
CA CYS A 189 86.96 2.88 -35.74
C CYS A 189 86.21 2.50 -34.45
N SER A 190 86.28 3.34 -33.42
CA SER A 190 85.51 3.18 -32.18
C SER A 190 84.14 3.87 -32.30
N ILE A 191 83.05 3.10 -32.18
CA ILE A 191 81.70 3.65 -32.11
C ILE A 191 81.42 4.01 -30.64
N VAL A 192 81.45 5.30 -30.31
CA VAL A 192 80.99 5.80 -29.01
C VAL A 192 79.47 5.81 -29.02
N THR A 193 78.85 4.81 -28.40
CA THR A 193 77.39 4.79 -28.21
C THR A 193 77.02 5.78 -27.10
N LYS A 194 76.51 6.97 -27.45
CA LYS A 194 75.62 7.72 -26.54
C LYS A 194 74.24 7.06 -26.65
N VAL A 195 73.84 6.39 -25.59
CA VAL A 195 72.48 5.88 -25.40
C VAL A 195 71.57 7.10 -25.19
N LEU A 196 70.54 7.25 -26.03
CA LEU A 196 69.40 8.14 -25.83
C LEU A 196 68.22 7.28 -25.38
#